data_AF-A0A5N5SYU3-F1
#
_entry.id   AF-A0A5N5SYU3-F1
#
_cell.length_a   1.000
_cell.length_b   1.000
_cell.length_c   1.000
_cell.angle_alpha   90.00
_cell.angle_beta   90.00
_cell.angle_gamma   90.00
#
_symmetry.space_group_name_H-M   'P 1'
#
loop_
_entity.id
_entity.type
_entity.pdbx_description
1 polymer ?
#
loop_
_entity_poly.entity_id
_entity_poly.type
_entity_poly.pdbx_seq_one_letter_code
_entity_poly.pdbx_strand_id
1 'polypeptide(L)'
;MNMDKVREASKEEAIESKFEKAKELKLKGNEFFKSQNFKKALYQYHSALMYLKGVECDINPSVPFGETLKLSAEKEDNINVLNAEIQNNLAACFLKQNPIKYNRILECCKEAIKRQPDNLKATYRMALAYYHLKDYDKARDSILEANRIASGEVST
;
A
#
# COMPACT_ATOMS: atom_id res chain seq x y z
N MET A 1 36.32 14.37 -6.92
CA MET A 1 34.88 14.07 -6.96
C MET A 1 34.69 12.70 -6.33
N ASN A 2 33.97 12.60 -5.21
CA ASN A 2 33.92 11.42 -4.34
C ASN A 2 33.17 10.26 -4.98
N MET A 3 33.76 9.06 -4.94
CA MET A 3 33.13 7.79 -5.35
C MET A 3 31.82 7.51 -4.61
N ASP A 4 31.68 7.98 -3.36
CA ASP A 4 30.49 7.77 -2.54
C ASP A 4 29.26 8.52 -3.07
N LYS A 5 29.44 9.76 -3.57
CA LYS A 5 28.34 10.53 -4.18
C LYS A 5 27.84 9.91 -5.48
N VAL A 6 28.72 9.27 -6.25
CA VAL A 6 28.35 8.56 -7.49
C VAL A 6 27.59 7.27 -7.15
N ARG A 7 27.97 6.58 -6.07
CA ARG A 7 27.31 5.37 -5.60
C ARG A 7 25.92 5.63 -5.00
N GLU A 8 25.74 6.74 -4.29
CA GLU A 8 24.43 7.19 -3.79
C GLU A 8 23.49 7.58 -4.93
N ALA A 9 23.96 8.37 -5.90
CA ALA A 9 23.17 8.75 -7.07
C ALA A 9 22.70 7.53 -7.88
N SER A 10 23.57 6.54 -8.08
CA SER A 10 23.22 5.30 -8.79
C SER A 10 22.16 4.46 -8.04
N LYS A 11 22.17 4.46 -6.70
CA LYS A 11 21.13 3.78 -5.90
C LYS A 11 19.81 4.52 -5.92
N GLU A 12 19.83 5.86 -5.88
CA GLU A 12 18.61 6.67 -6.02
C GLU A 12 17.94 6.47 -7.39
N GLU A 13 18.70 6.41 -8.48
CA GLU A 13 18.19 6.11 -9.82
C GLU A 13 17.56 4.71 -9.88
N ALA A 14 18.15 3.72 -9.20
CA ALA A 14 17.59 2.39 -9.12
C ALA A 14 16.27 2.35 -8.33
N ILE A 15 16.18 3.11 -7.23
CA ILE A 15 14.95 3.25 -6.44
C ILE A 15 13.85 3.93 -7.27
N GLU A 16 14.18 5.02 -7.96
CA GLU A 16 13.25 5.73 -8.84
C GLU A 16 12.75 4.82 -9.96
N SER A 17 13.64 4.05 -10.59
CA SER A 17 13.25 3.07 -11.62
C SER A 17 12.28 2.01 -11.09
N LYS A 18 12.49 1.51 -9.87
CA LYS A 18 11.56 0.57 -9.21
C LYS A 18 10.22 1.22 -8.87
N PHE A 19 10.25 2.47 -8.41
CA PHE A 19 9.06 3.24 -8.08
C PHE A 19 8.19 3.51 -9.31
N GLU A 20 8.79 3.93 -10.43
CA GLU A 20 8.09 4.13 -11.69
C GLU A 20 7.49 2.82 -12.23
N LYS A 21 8.23 1.71 -12.14
CA LYS A 21 7.68 0.38 -12.47
C LYS A 21 6.48 0.02 -11.60
N ALA A 22 6.51 0.33 -10.30
CA ALA A 22 5.37 0.09 -9.42
C ALA A 22 4.14 0.91 -9.83
N LYS A 23 4.32 2.19 -10.22
CA LYS A 23 3.23 3.03 -10.75
C LYS A 23 2.64 2.45 -12.04
N GLU A 24 3.48 2.03 -12.98
CA GLU A 24 3.04 1.45 -14.25
C GLU A 24 2.21 0.18 -14.00
N LEU A 25 2.67 -0.70 -13.11
CA LEU A 25 1.96 -1.92 -12.73
C LEU A 25 0.63 -1.62 -12.02
N LYS A 26 0.58 -0.60 -11.16
CA LYS A 26 -0.69 -0.09 -10.59
C LYS A 26 -1.66 0.31 -11.69
N LEU A 27 -1.22 1.10 -12.68
CA LEU A 27 -2.08 1.56 -13.77
C LEU A 27 -2.63 0.39 -14.59
N LYS A 28 -1.78 -0.57 -14.97
CA LYS A 28 -2.19 -1.82 -15.63
C LYS A 28 -3.18 -2.61 -14.77
N GLY A 29 -2.95 -2.68 -13.45
CA GLY A 29 -3.89 -3.28 -12.51
C GLY A 29 -5.26 -2.59 -12.51
N ASN A 30 -5.28 -1.27 -12.55
CA ASN A 30 -6.52 -0.47 -12.62
C ASN A 30 -7.29 -0.74 -13.91
N GLU A 31 -6.60 -0.86 -15.05
CA GLU A 31 -7.23 -1.22 -16.32
C GLU A 31 -7.89 -2.60 -16.25
N PHE A 32 -7.17 -3.62 -15.77
CA PHE A 32 -7.75 -4.95 -15.58
C PHE A 32 -8.90 -4.96 -14.58
N PHE A 33 -8.84 -4.13 -13.53
CA PHE A 33 -9.94 -3.98 -12.58
C PHE A 33 -11.19 -3.41 -13.23
N LYS A 34 -11.05 -2.38 -14.08
CA LYS A 34 -12.16 -1.83 -14.87
C LYS A 34 -12.75 -2.85 -15.84
N SER A 35 -11.90 -3.67 -16.47
CA SER A 35 -12.32 -4.79 -17.33
C SER A 35 -12.88 -6.00 -16.56
N GLN A 36 -13.10 -5.90 -15.24
CA GLN A 36 -13.57 -6.98 -14.37
C GLN A 36 -12.66 -8.22 -14.33
N ASN A 37 -11.43 -8.11 -14.82
CA ASN A 37 -10.45 -9.19 -14.75
C ASN A 37 -9.66 -9.11 -13.44
N PHE A 38 -10.33 -9.48 -12.34
CA PHE A 38 -9.77 -9.35 -10.99
C PHE A 38 -8.53 -10.23 -10.76
N LYS A 39 -8.42 -11.38 -11.45
CA LYS A 39 -7.24 -12.26 -11.34
C LYS A 39 -5.98 -11.59 -11.90
N LYS A 40 -6.07 -11.01 -13.10
CA LYS A 40 -4.95 -10.27 -13.69
C LYS A 40 -4.67 -8.98 -12.92
N ALA A 41 -5.71 -8.27 -12.48
CA ALA A 41 -5.53 -7.07 -11.65
C ALA A 41 -4.73 -7.38 -10.37
N LEU A 42 -5.11 -8.46 -9.67
CA LEU A 42 -4.41 -8.92 -8.47
C LEU A 42 -2.95 -9.27 -8.74
N TYR A 43 -2.65 -9.94 -9.86
CA TYR A 43 -1.27 -10.22 -10.27
C TYR A 43 -0.46 -8.93 -10.46
N GLN A 44 -1.01 -7.93 -11.17
CA GLN A 44 -0.31 -6.67 -11.41
C GLN A 44 -0.08 -5.89 -10.11
N TYR A 45 -1.09 -5.81 -9.23
CA TYR A 45 -0.93 -5.12 -7.94
C TYR A 45 0.06 -5.82 -7.02
N HIS A 46 0.05 -7.15 -6.94
CA HIS A 46 1.07 -7.88 -6.18
C HIS A 46 2.47 -7.66 -6.76
N SER A 47 2.60 -7.67 -8.08
CA SER A 47 3.88 -7.37 -8.74
C SER A 47 4.36 -5.97 -8.37
N ALA A 48 3.47 -4.96 -8.37
CA ALA A 48 3.79 -3.61 -7.94
C ALA A 48 4.29 -3.56 -6.48
N LEU A 49 3.63 -4.28 -5.56
CA LEU A 49 4.08 -4.38 -4.16
C LEU A 49 5.47 -5.04 -4.03
N MET A 50 5.82 -5.99 -4.90
CA MET A 50 7.17 -6.58 -4.87
C MET A 50 8.24 -5.56 -5.24
N TYR A 51 7.98 -4.66 -6.19
CA TYR A 51 8.88 -3.56 -6.50
C TYR A 51 9.01 -2.58 -5.33
N LEU A 52 7.89 -2.21 -4.68
CA LEU A 52 7.92 -1.34 -3.51
C LEU A 52 8.65 -1.98 -2.31
N LYS A 53 8.43 -3.28 -2.06
CA LYS A 53 9.18 -4.00 -1.03
C LYS A 53 10.67 -4.06 -1.35
N GLY A 54 11.02 -4.19 -2.63
CA GLY A 54 12.41 -4.10 -3.08
C GLY A 54 13.03 -2.73 -2.80
N VAL A 55 12.26 -1.65 -2.91
CA VAL A 55 12.69 -0.30 -2.51
C VAL A 55 12.83 -0.19 -0.99
N GLU A 56 11.85 -0.67 -0.22
CA GLU A 56 11.92 -0.68 1.26
C GLU A 56 13.18 -1.43 1.76
N CYS A 57 13.55 -2.55 1.13
CA CYS A 57 14.77 -3.30 1.46
C CYS A 57 16.07 -2.54 1.13
N ASP A 58 16.08 -1.71 0.08
CA ASP A 58 17.26 -0.90 -0.28
C ASP A 58 17.43 0.28 0.69
N ILE A 59 16.33 0.82 1.20
CA ILE A 59 16.28 1.95 2.15
C ILE A 59 16.66 1.48 3.56
N ASN A 60 16.00 0.42 4.04
CA ASN A 60 16.18 -0.13 5.37
C ASN A 60 16.51 -1.62 5.30
N PRO A 61 17.77 -1.97 4.97
CA PRO A 61 18.18 -3.35 4.94
C PRO A 61 18.03 -3.95 6.34
N SER A 62 17.18 -4.98 6.51
CA SER A 62 16.98 -5.70 7.78
C SER A 62 18.23 -6.40 8.32
N VAL A 63 19.38 -6.22 7.68
CA VAL A 63 20.66 -6.79 8.08
C VAL A 63 21.46 -5.80 8.93
N PRO A 64 22.13 -6.23 10.02
CA PRO A 64 22.86 -5.36 10.96
C PRO A 64 24.02 -4.55 10.36
N PHE A 65 24.33 -4.73 9.07
CA PHE A 65 25.53 -4.19 8.41
C PHE A 65 25.24 -3.47 7.09
N GLY A 66 23.97 -3.23 6.76
CA GLY A 66 23.59 -2.47 5.58
C GLY A 66 23.60 -0.97 5.85
N GLU A 67 24.26 -0.18 5.01
CA GLU A 67 24.14 1.28 5.03
C GLU A 67 22.68 1.67 4.80
N THR A 68 22.05 2.32 5.78
CA THR A 68 20.71 2.88 5.64
C THR A 68 20.76 4.04 4.66
N LEU A 69 20.08 3.92 3.52
CA LEU A 69 19.83 5.08 2.66
C LEU A 69 18.67 5.86 3.23
N LYS A 70 18.94 7.07 3.71
CA LYS A 70 17.89 8.03 4.02
C LYS A 70 17.46 8.71 2.72
N LEU A 71 16.31 8.32 2.18
CA LEU A 71 15.64 9.08 1.13
C LEU A 71 15.15 10.43 1.68
N SER A 72 14.85 11.37 0.79
CA SER A 72 14.14 12.58 1.21
C SER A 72 12.76 12.20 1.75
N ALA A 73 12.30 12.93 2.78
CA ALA A 73 11.00 12.68 3.42
C ALA A 73 9.84 12.68 2.40
N GLU A 74 9.94 13.53 1.37
CA GLU A 74 8.96 13.59 0.27
C GLU A 74 8.92 12.30 -0.57
N LYS A 75 10.08 11.71 -0.90
CA LYS A 75 10.11 10.45 -1.67
C LYS A 75 9.59 9.28 -0.83
N GLU A 76 9.93 9.24 0.45
CA GLU A 76 9.43 8.22 1.38
C GLU A 76 7.91 8.30 1.53
N ASP A 77 7.36 9.51 1.69
CA ASP A 77 5.92 9.73 1.73
C ASP A 77 5.24 9.27 0.43
N ASN A 78 5.78 9.64 -0.73
CA ASN A 78 5.28 9.18 -2.03
C ASN A 78 5.26 7.65 -2.17
N ILE A 79 6.28 6.94 -1.65
CA ILE A 79 6.32 5.48 -1.61
C ILE A 79 5.21 4.93 -0.70
N ASN A 80 5.03 5.54 0.47
CA ASN A 80 4.00 5.13 1.44
C ASN A 80 2.59 5.34 0.89
N VAL A 81 2.33 6.49 0.26
CA VAL A 81 1.07 6.80 -0.44
C VAL A 81 0.81 5.77 -1.52
N LEU A 82 1.77 5.52 -2.42
CA LEU A 82 1.59 4.54 -3.51
C LEU A 82 1.36 3.12 -2.97
N ASN A 83 2.06 2.72 -1.92
CA ASN A 83 1.87 1.43 -1.27
C ASN A 83 0.44 1.30 -0.71
N ALA A 84 -0.02 2.31 0.03
CA ALA A 84 -1.37 2.35 0.59
C ALA A 84 -2.45 2.28 -0.50
N GLU A 85 -2.26 2.99 -1.62
CA GLU A 85 -3.17 2.92 -2.77
C GLU A 85 -3.24 1.51 -3.37
N ILE A 86 -2.10 0.85 -3.57
CA ILE A 86 -2.04 -0.50 -4.15
C ILE A 86 -2.68 -1.52 -3.20
N GLN A 87 -2.38 -1.44 -1.91
CA GLN A 87 -3.01 -2.29 -0.89
C GLN A 87 -4.53 -2.10 -0.85
N ASN A 88 -4.99 -0.85 -0.93
CA ASN A 88 -6.40 -0.54 -1.00
C ASN A 88 -7.04 -1.13 -2.27
N ASN A 89 -6.37 -1.07 -3.43
CA ASN A 89 -6.87 -1.67 -4.66
C ASN A 89 -6.88 -3.22 -4.62
N LEU A 90 -5.93 -3.85 -3.93
CA LEU A 90 -5.94 -5.28 -3.65
C LEU A 90 -7.14 -5.67 -2.79
N ALA A 91 -7.41 -4.91 -1.72
CA ALA A 91 -8.60 -5.11 -0.89
C ALA A 91 -9.89 -5.04 -1.73
N ALA A 92 -9.98 -4.09 -2.68
CA ALA A 92 -11.09 -4.02 -3.61
C ALA A 92 -11.20 -5.25 -4.53
N CYS A 93 -10.06 -5.78 -5.01
CA CYS A 93 -10.05 -7.01 -5.81
C CYS A 93 -10.55 -8.20 -5.01
N PHE A 94 -10.09 -8.38 -3.77
CA PHE A 94 -10.53 -9.47 -2.91
C PHE A 94 -12.03 -9.40 -2.58
N LEU A 95 -12.61 -8.20 -2.45
CA LEU A 95 -14.05 -8.01 -2.29
C LEU A 95 -14.87 -8.45 -3.51
N LYS A 96 -14.26 -8.51 -4.70
CA LYS A 96 -14.91 -8.95 -5.95
C LYS A 96 -14.62 -10.42 -6.29
N GLN A 97 -13.86 -11.14 -5.46
CA GLN A 97 -13.62 -12.57 -5.64
C GLN A 97 -14.78 -13.42 -5.10
N ASN A 98 -14.95 -14.61 -5.66
CA ASN A 98 -15.83 -15.64 -5.13
C ASN A 98 -15.00 -16.93 -4.88
N PRO A 99 -14.86 -17.40 -3.62
CA PRO A 99 -15.37 -16.79 -2.38
C PRO A 99 -14.62 -15.52 -1.99
N ILE A 100 -15.28 -14.63 -1.26
CA ILE A 100 -14.68 -13.40 -0.72
C ILE A 100 -13.72 -13.75 0.42
N LYS A 101 -12.49 -13.22 0.36
CA LYS A 101 -11.43 -13.49 1.34
C LYS A 101 -11.29 -12.35 2.35
N TYR A 102 -12.22 -12.26 3.31
CA TYR A 102 -12.26 -11.17 4.30
C TYR A 102 -10.98 -11.02 5.12
N ASN A 103 -10.29 -12.12 5.48
CA ASN A 103 -9.00 -12.05 6.18
C ASN A 103 -7.92 -11.33 5.36
N ARG A 104 -7.85 -11.57 4.04
CA ARG A 104 -6.90 -10.89 3.15
C ARG A 104 -7.25 -9.41 2.97
N ILE A 105 -8.53 -9.07 2.97
CA ILE A 105 -8.99 -7.69 2.94
C ILE A 105 -8.51 -6.95 4.19
N LEU A 106 -8.65 -7.55 5.38
CA LEU A 106 -8.14 -6.97 6.62
C LEU A 106 -6.63 -6.76 6.59
N GLU A 107 -5.85 -7.73 6.12
CA GLU A 107 -4.39 -7.60 5.96
C GLU A 107 -4.04 -6.40 5.09
N CYS A 108 -4.63 -6.30 3.90
CA CYS A 108 -4.39 -5.20 2.97
C CYS A 108 -4.81 -3.84 3.57
N CYS A 109 -5.99 -3.76 4.19
CA CYS A 109 -6.48 -2.51 4.77
C CYS A 109 -5.60 -2.05 5.95
N LYS A 110 -5.14 -2.97 6.81
CA LYS A 110 -4.23 -2.63 7.91
C LYS A 110 -2.90 -2.07 7.41
N GLU A 111 -2.33 -2.67 6.36
CA GLU A 111 -1.09 -2.18 5.76
C GLU A 111 -1.26 -0.82 5.07
N ALA A 112 -2.43 -0.55 4.49
CA ALA A 112 -2.76 0.75 3.92
C ALA A 112 -2.91 1.83 5.01
N ILE A 113 -3.67 1.54 6.07
CA ILE A 113 -3.93 2.48 7.18
C ILE A 113 -2.64 2.78 7.96
N LYS A 114 -1.76 1.79 8.11
CA LYS A 114 -0.45 1.99 8.75
C LYS A 114 0.39 3.07 8.04
N ARG A 115 0.24 3.20 6.73
CA ARG A 115 0.99 4.16 5.89
C ARG A 115 0.22 5.46 5.63
N GLN A 116 -1.10 5.38 5.55
CA GLN A 116 -2.02 6.50 5.31
C GLN A 116 -3.21 6.36 6.27
N PRO A 117 -3.10 6.86 7.51
CA PRO A 117 -4.12 6.71 8.55
C PRO A 117 -5.47 7.34 8.18
N ASP A 118 -5.44 8.36 7.32
CA ASP A 118 -6.59 9.09 6.78
C ASP A 118 -7.25 8.41 5.57
N ASN A 119 -6.83 7.18 5.20
CA ASN A 119 -7.38 6.47 4.06
C ASN A 119 -8.80 5.94 4.33
N LEU A 120 -9.79 6.81 4.10
CA LEU A 120 -11.21 6.53 4.29
C LEU A 120 -11.67 5.23 3.61
N LYS A 121 -11.21 4.99 2.38
CA LYS A 121 -11.59 3.79 1.60
C LYS A 121 -11.06 2.50 2.25
N ALA A 122 -9.83 2.53 2.76
CA ALA A 122 -9.24 1.38 3.44
C ALA A 122 -9.95 1.12 4.77
N THR A 123 -10.21 2.15 5.57
CA THR A 123 -10.91 2.07 6.87
C THR A 123 -12.33 1.52 6.70
N TYR A 124 -13.08 2.02 5.73
CA TYR A 124 -14.42 1.50 5.43
C TYR A 124 -14.41 0.03 5.00
N ARG A 125 -13.47 -0.36 4.13
CA ARG A 125 -13.31 -1.76 3.68
C ARG A 125 -12.89 -2.67 4.83
N MET A 126 -12.10 -2.17 5.78
CA MET A 126 -11.71 -2.89 6.99
C MET A 126 -12.93 -3.17 7.88
N ALA A 127 -13.78 -2.16 8.10
CA ALA A 127 -15.03 -2.32 8.83
C ALA A 127 -15.92 -3.40 8.23
N LEU A 128 -16.11 -3.35 6.91
CA LEU A 128 -16.90 -4.33 6.16
C LEU A 128 -16.34 -5.75 6.37
N ALA A 129 -15.01 -5.91 6.29
CA ALA A 129 -14.39 -7.21 6.50
C ALA A 129 -14.56 -7.73 7.93
N TYR A 130 -14.41 -6.87 8.96
CA TYR A 130 -14.68 -7.26 10.34
C TYR A 130 -16.13 -7.67 10.56
N TYR A 131 -17.09 -6.94 9.97
CA TYR A 131 -18.51 -7.27 10.05
C TYR A 131 -18.81 -8.67 9.50
N HIS A 132 -18.26 -9.02 8.33
CA HIS A 132 -18.45 -10.34 7.74
C HIS A 132 -17.71 -11.47 8.49
N LEU A 133 -16.65 -11.12 9.22
CA LEU A 133 -15.94 -12.03 10.14
C LEU A 133 -16.61 -12.11 11.52
N LYS A 134 -17.75 -11.43 11.72
CA LYS A 134 -18.51 -11.36 12.98
C LYS A 134 -17.76 -10.71 14.15
N ASP A 135 -16.72 -9.93 13.85
CA ASP A 135 -16.03 -9.11 14.85
C ASP A 135 -16.70 -7.72 14.90
N TYR A 136 -17.87 -7.67 15.53
CA TYR A 136 -18.74 -6.50 15.50
C TYR A 136 -18.18 -5.29 16.27
N ASP A 137 -17.39 -5.53 17.31
CA ASP A 137 -16.74 -4.46 18.06
C ASP A 137 -15.73 -3.72 17.18
N LYS A 138 -14.81 -4.45 16.53
CA LYS A 138 -13.86 -3.81 15.62
C LYS A 138 -14.52 -3.23 14.38
N ALA A 139 -15.61 -3.83 13.90
CA ALA A 139 -16.39 -3.27 12.80
C ALA A 139 -16.98 -1.91 13.18
N ARG A 140 -17.61 -1.78 14.35
CA ARG A 140 -18.15 -0.53 14.87
C ARG A 140 -17.05 0.52 15.01
N ASP A 141 -15.95 0.19 15.66
CA ASP A 141 -14.85 1.12 15.90
C ASP A 141 -14.25 1.62 14.57
N SER A 142 -14.12 0.73 13.57
CA SER A 142 -13.66 1.09 12.23
C SER A 142 -14.64 2.00 11.47
N ILE A 143 -15.96 1.83 11.64
CA ILE A 143 -16.97 2.71 11.04
C ILE A 143 -16.93 4.10 11.69
N LEU A 144 -16.79 4.17 13.01
CA LEU A 144 -16.67 5.43 13.74
C LEU A 144 -15.43 6.20 13.26
N GLU A 145 -14.31 5.51 13.11
CA GLU A 145 -13.09 6.09 12.57
C GLU A 145 -13.26 6.58 11.12
N ALA A 146 -13.90 5.78 10.26
CA ALA A 146 -14.22 6.20 8.90
C ALA A 146 -15.10 7.47 8.87
N ASN A 147 -16.09 7.57 9.76
CA ASN A 147 -16.93 8.76 9.88
C ASN A 147 -16.13 9.98 10.37
N ARG A 148 -15.23 9.79 11.34
CA ARG A 148 -14.34 10.83 11.85
C ARG A 148 -13.46 11.41 10.74
N ILE A 149 -12.83 10.53 9.95
CA ILE A 149 -12.02 10.89 8.78
C ILE A 149 -12.88 11.64 7.75
N ALA A 150 -14.09 11.17 7.46
CA ALA A 150 -14.99 11.81 6.50
C ALA A 150 -15.47 13.20 6.95
N SER A 151 -15.65 13.40 8.25
CA SER A 151 -16.06 14.69 8.85
C SER A 151 -14.91 15.70 8.96
N GLY A 152 -13.66 15.31 8.66
CA GLY A 152 -12.50 16.18 8.72
C GLY A 152 -12.01 16.49 10.15
N GLU A 153 -12.54 15.80 11.15
CA GLU A 153 -11.95 15.83 12.49
C GLU A 153 -10.64 15.05 12.40
N VAL A 154 -9.49 15.71 12.48
CA VAL A 154 -8.17 15.05 12.52
C VAL A 154 -7.84 14.78 13.99
N SER A 155 -7.45 13.55 14.32
CA SER A 155 -7.04 13.18 15.67
C SER A 155 -5.85 14.03 16.03
N THR A 156 -6.02 14.82 17.08
CA THR A 156 -4.97 15.60 17.73
C THR A 156 -3.97 14.68 18.42
#